data_AF-A0A0M4FQP3-F1
#
_entry.id   AF-A0A0M4FQP3-F1
#
_cell.length_a   1.000
_cell.length_b   1.000
_cell.length_c   1.000
_cell.angle_alpha   90.00
_cell.angle_beta   90.00
_cell.angle_gamma   90.00
#
_symmetry.space_group_name_H-M   'P 1'
#
loop_
_entity.id
_entity.type
_entity.pdbx_description
1 polymer ?
#
loop_
_entity_poly.entity_id
_entity_poly.type
_entity_poly.pdbx_seq_one_letter_code
_entity_poly.pdbx_strand_id
1 'polypeptide(L)'
;MSNRNNFSKNQEFINYIFDSNFERNMKDLSWNASSMTNLSQKSINSPPSSYTDIKSYSTESMVVILNTLYQIEWKKHQHYEYIGPVGINELILQKVLNSIGPNTLINYLKAKKQIDPKTFFLHYKLVSEFLEHCSFCLNKAPSNINDSDLYDISLFTEFVSKKKLPNFKIKQLRIIYQQIFPYEDKLCSLNPVKKSEKFNHVLLIRHLDELSKCITKEHLRRRKRDYLNFFNWLISVYYEFESYCINSIPIHLITKNHLEAYKEFLIRQSKEGFYKKHTISDTFYNIRSLFASLYQMKLLPQNITSDLNGIKYENYKYRDLPSNKHLSDFFNAVMIYTPDPIKFQIAYKLMLYLGLRIKEVAFLEISNINLATQTVSCRGKGGKYDILPLPKPLLDDLNSITNLNEKYLFCDKPLSFKANLYHYYKLISFVLDWDFPGGVHIFRHLYITKLSLFPNLPPQIIQALSRHVRTETTSLYIHRNNNSLNNAINNLNYF
;
A
#
# COMPACT_ATOMS: atom_id res chain seq x y z
N MET A 1 9.59 1.43 69.49
CA MET A 1 8.39 1.09 68.69
C MET A 1 8.33 2.01 67.49
N SER A 2 9.03 1.66 66.42
CA SER A 2 9.04 2.36 65.12
C SER A 2 10.04 1.65 64.20
N ASN A 3 9.76 1.62 62.90
CA ASN A 3 10.60 1.11 61.80
C ASN A 3 10.61 -0.40 61.47
N ARG A 4 9.44 -0.97 61.12
CA ARG A 4 9.39 -2.21 60.28
C ARG A 4 8.33 -2.24 59.16
N ASN A 5 7.71 -1.11 58.78
CA ASN A 5 6.58 -1.12 57.82
C ASN A 5 6.80 -0.43 56.46
N ASN A 6 8.02 -0.03 56.08
CA ASN A 6 8.26 0.63 54.77
C ASN A 6 8.95 -0.24 53.70
N PHE A 7 9.29 -1.50 54.00
CA PHE A 7 9.92 -2.40 53.02
C PHE A 7 8.95 -3.37 52.31
N SER A 8 7.76 -3.66 52.85
CA SER A 8 6.86 -4.63 52.20
C SER A 8 6.04 -4.04 51.04
N LYS A 9 5.73 -2.73 51.04
CA LYS A 9 4.95 -2.08 49.97
C LYS A 9 5.71 -1.94 48.65
N ASN A 10 7.03 -1.78 48.68
CA ASN A 10 7.85 -1.72 47.45
C ASN A 10 8.09 -3.12 46.86
N GLN A 11 8.12 -4.17 47.69
CA GLN A 11 8.28 -5.55 47.22
C GLN A 11 6.99 -6.10 46.57
N GLU A 12 5.82 -5.75 47.11
CA GLU A 12 4.52 -6.09 46.49
C GLU A 12 4.32 -5.37 45.15
N PHE A 13 4.80 -4.12 45.01
CA PHE A 13 4.73 -3.38 43.75
C PHE A 13 5.64 -3.97 42.66
N ILE A 14 6.82 -4.48 43.03
CA ILE A 14 7.75 -5.14 42.11
C ILE A 14 7.24 -6.53 41.72
N ASN A 15 6.69 -7.32 42.65
CA ASN A 15 6.12 -8.64 42.34
C ASN A 15 4.84 -8.53 41.49
N TYR A 16 4.09 -7.43 41.59
CA TYR A 16 2.93 -7.16 40.73
C TYR A 16 3.34 -6.77 39.29
N ILE A 17 4.55 -6.23 39.07
CA ILE A 17 5.07 -5.90 37.73
C ILE A 17 5.43 -7.17 36.92
N PHE A 18 5.69 -8.29 37.59
CA PHE A 18 6.15 -9.55 36.98
C PHE A 18 5.07 -10.65 36.93
N ASP A 19 3.83 -10.35 37.28
CA ASP A 19 2.74 -11.34 37.25
C ASP A 19 2.36 -11.67 35.79
N SER A 20 2.72 -12.87 35.36
CA SER A 20 2.67 -13.39 33.98
C SER A 20 1.25 -13.73 33.49
N ASN A 21 0.22 -13.06 34.02
CA ASN A 21 -1.18 -13.24 33.65
C ASN A 21 -1.69 -12.15 32.68
N PHE A 22 -0.80 -11.64 31.83
CA PHE A 22 -1.03 -10.51 30.90
C PHE A 22 -2.05 -10.81 29.78
N GLU A 23 -2.31 -12.09 29.48
CA GLU A 23 -3.20 -12.49 28.37
C GLU A 23 -4.70 -12.29 28.67
N ARG A 24 -5.12 -12.18 29.94
CA ARG A 24 -6.57 -12.13 30.29
C ARG A 24 -7.13 -10.75 30.59
N ASN A 25 -6.29 -9.73 30.82
CA ASN A 25 -6.73 -8.41 31.30
C ASN A 25 -6.51 -7.26 30.32
N MET A 26 -6.13 -7.56 29.06
CA MET A 26 -6.35 -6.61 27.98
C MET A 26 -7.86 -6.46 27.81
N LYS A 27 -8.44 -5.37 28.33
CA LYS A 27 -9.70 -4.85 27.78
C LYS A 27 -9.56 -4.92 26.27
N ASP A 28 -10.53 -5.53 25.59
CA ASP A 28 -10.69 -5.42 24.14
C ASP A 28 -10.78 -3.92 23.80
N LEU A 29 -9.63 -3.29 23.62
CA LEU A 29 -9.52 -2.01 22.95
C LEU A 29 -10.09 -2.30 21.59
N SER A 30 -11.29 -1.79 21.30
CA SER A 30 -11.89 -1.98 20.00
C SER A 30 -10.88 -1.53 18.95
N TRP A 31 -10.30 -2.51 18.25
CA TRP A 31 -9.24 -2.34 17.27
C TRP A 31 -9.75 -1.68 15.98
N ASN A 32 -10.84 -0.93 16.09
CA ASN A 32 -11.56 -0.34 14.98
C ASN A 32 -11.21 1.16 14.97
N ALA A 33 -10.45 1.57 13.96
CA ALA A 33 -10.53 2.94 13.48
C ALA A 33 -12.01 3.27 13.28
N SER A 34 -12.43 4.47 13.68
CA SER A 34 -13.82 4.92 13.55
C SER A 34 -14.16 5.13 12.08
N SER A 35 -14.29 4.08 11.29
CA SER A 35 -14.81 4.18 9.92
C SER A 35 -16.29 4.47 9.98
N MET A 36 -16.80 5.39 9.16
CA MET A 36 -18.22 5.34 8.83
C MET A 36 -18.44 4.06 8.04
N THR A 37 -19.34 3.20 8.52
CA THR A 37 -19.80 1.99 7.83
C THR A 37 -20.69 2.37 6.65
N ASN A 38 -20.16 3.18 5.73
CA ASN A 38 -20.67 3.22 4.38
C ASN A 38 -20.08 1.97 3.71
N LEU A 39 -20.78 0.84 3.91
CA LEU A 39 -20.71 -0.28 2.97
C LEU A 39 -21.13 0.27 1.59
N SER A 40 -20.87 -0.45 0.51
CA SER A 40 -21.59 -0.14 -0.71
C SER A 40 -23.07 -0.15 -0.35
N GLN A 41 -23.74 1.01 -0.33
CA GLN A 41 -25.20 1.10 -0.10
C GLN A 41 -26.01 0.32 -1.17
N LYS A 42 -25.29 -0.30 -2.11
CA LYS A 42 -25.74 -0.99 -3.31
C LYS A 42 -25.29 -2.47 -3.31
N SER A 43 -24.70 -2.97 -2.21
CA SER A 43 -24.37 -4.38 -2.03
C SER A 43 -25.48 -5.10 -1.25
N ILE A 44 -26.09 -6.07 -1.93
CA ILE A 44 -26.94 -7.14 -1.39
C ILE A 44 -28.38 -6.68 -1.06
N ASN A 45 -29.17 -6.33 -2.08
CA ASN A 45 -30.57 -6.75 -2.05
C ASN A 45 -30.60 -8.18 -2.54
N SER A 46 -30.65 -9.13 -1.62
CA SER A 46 -31.00 -10.50 -1.95
C SER A 46 -32.46 -10.52 -2.43
N PRO A 47 -32.81 -11.24 -3.50
CA PRO A 47 -34.19 -11.67 -3.67
C PRO A 47 -34.62 -12.45 -2.40
N PRO A 48 -35.92 -12.47 -2.05
CA PRO A 48 -36.40 -13.21 -0.89
C PRO A 48 -35.89 -14.65 -1.00
N SER A 49 -35.24 -15.09 0.09
CA SER A 49 -34.46 -16.30 0.19
C SER A 49 -35.17 -17.52 -0.41
N SER A 50 -34.71 -17.99 -1.57
CA SER A 50 -34.47 -19.43 -1.67
C SER A 50 -33.27 -19.71 -0.79
N TYR A 51 -33.43 -20.59 0.20
CA TYR A 51 -32.32 -21.08 1.03
C TYR A 51 -31.30 -21.76 0.11
N THR A 52 -30.34 -21.01 -0.41
CA THR A 52 -29.16 -21.57 -1.08
C THR A 52 -28.26 -22.08 0.04
N ASP A 53 -28.39 -23.37 0.36
CA ASP A 53 -27.49 -24.02 1.30
C ASP A 53 -26.06 -23.85 0.78
N ILE A 54 -25.20 -23.17 1.54
CA ILE A 54 -23.78 -22.98 1.23
C ILE A 54 -23.11 -24.32 0.96
N LYS A 55 -23.60 -25.41 1.56
CA LYS A 55 -23.11 -26.78 1.36
C LYS A 55 -23.40 -27.36 -0.03
N SER A 56 -24.30 -26.75 -0.80
CA SER A 56 -24.60 -27.17 -2.19
C SER A 56 -23.50 -26.81 -3.18
N TYR A 57 -22.57 -25.93 -2.82
CA TYR A 57 -21.48 -25.53 -3.70
C TYR A 57 -20.27 -26.47 -3.58
N SER A 58 -20.12 -27.33 -4.57
CA SER A 58 -18.93 -28.19 -4.70
C SER A 58 -17.73 -27.45 -5.27
N THR A 59 -16.53 -28.01 -5.11
CA THR A 59 -15.29 -27.52 -5.72
C THR A 59 -15.42 -27.44 -7.24
N GLU A 60 -16.08 -28.42 -7.88
CA GLU A 60 -16.31 -28.47 -9.32
C GLU A 60 -17.20 -27.31 -9.78
N SER A 61 -18.27 -27.02 -9.02
CA SER A 61 -19.16 -25.89 -9.31
C SER A 61 -18.41 -24.55 -9.21
N MET A 62 -17.50 -24.43 -8.24
CA MET A 62 -16.62 -23.26 -8.13
C MET A 62 -15.65 -23.16 -9.31
N VAL A 63 -15.05 -24.27 -9.77
CA VAL A 63 -14.17 -24.27 -10.94
C VAL A 63 -14.91 -23.80 -12.19
N VAL A 64 -16.16 -24.23 -12.40
CA VAL A 64 -17.00 -23.76 -13.53
C VAL A 64 -17.22 -22.25 -13.47
N ILE A 65 -17.57 -21.70 -12.30
CA ILE A 65 -17.70 -20.25 -12.10
C ILE A 65 -16.37 -19.54 -12.39
N LEU A 66 -15.25 -20.04 -11.84
CA LEU A 66 -13.95 -19.41 -12.02
C LEU A 66 -13.47 -19.44 -13.48
N ASN A 67 -13.79 -20.49 -14.23
CA ASN A 67 -13.47 -20.61 -15.65
C ASN A 67 -14.21 -19.60 -16.53
N THR A 68 -15.36 -19.09 -16.07
CA THR A 68 -16.21 -18.17 -16.84
C THR A 68 -16.03 -16.69 -16.47
N LEU A 69 -15.16 -16.37 -15.49
CA LEU A 69 -14.95 -14.99 -15.02
C LEU A 69 -14.52 -14.01 -16.12
N TYR A 70 -13.72 -14.50 -17.07
CA TYR A 70 -13.09 -13.68 -18.10
C TYR A 70 -13.20 -14.38 -19.46
N GLN A 71 -13.74 -13.65 -20.43
CA GLN A 71 -13.72 -14.03 -21.85
C GLN A 71 -12.49 -13.39 -22.50
N ILE A 72 -11.30 -13.82 -22.07
CA ILE A 72 -10.03 -13.39 -22.65
C ILE A 72 -9.43 -14.60 -23.32
N GLU A 73 -9.29 -14.56 -24.65
CA GLU A 73 -8.47 -15.53 -25.37
C GLU A 73 -7.01 -15.23 -25.07
N TRP A 74 -6.45 -15.95 -24.10
CA TRP A 74 -5.01 -16.01 -23.90
C TRP A 74 -4.43 -16.72 -25.11
N LYS A 75 -4.00 -15.96 -26.11
CA LYS A 75 -3.43 -16.51 -27.35
C LYS A 75 -2.14 -17.26 -27.01
N LYS A 76 -2.25 -18.56 -26.74
CA LYS A 76 -1.15 -19.46 -26.35
C LYS A 76 -0.01 -19.54 -27.38
N HIS A 77 -0.23 -19.04 -28.60
CA HIS A 77 0.67 -19.19 -29.75
C HIS A 77 0.91 -17.90 -30.56
N GLN A 78 0.59 -16.72 -30.03
CA GLN A 78 1.14 -15.51 -30.65
C GLN A 78 2.62 -15.44 -30.30
N HIS A 79 3.48 -15.54 -31.32
CA HIS A 79 4.88 -15.14 -31.21
C HIS A 79 4.90 -13.62 -31.00
N TYR A 80 4.82 -13.18 -29.74
CA TYR A 80 5.18 -11.82 -29.40
C TYR A 80 6.70 -11.73 -29.56
N GLU A 81 7.17 -10.82 -30.40
CA GLU A 81 8.59 -10.50 -30.45
C GLU A 81 8.99 -9.97 -29.08
N TYR A 82 9.77 -10.77 -28.35
CA TYR A 82 10.21 -10.41 -27.01
C TYR A 82 11.31 -9.36 -27.11
N ILE A 83 10.96 -8.11 -26.79
CA ILE A 83 11.90 -6.97 -26.82
C ILE A 83 12.72 -6.91 -25.51
N GLY A 84 12.13 -7.37 -24.41
CA GLY A 84 12.76 -7.43 -23.10
C GLY A 84 12.66 -6.14 -22.27
N PRO A 85 13.14 -6.19 -21.00
CA PRO A 85 13.07 -5.11 -20.02
C PRO A 85 13.41 -3.73 -20.54
N VAL A 86 14.59 -3.58 -21.15
CA VAL A 86 15.11 -2.27 -21.54
C VAL A 86 14.25 -1.64 -22.65
N GLY A 87 13.58 -2.46 -23.47
CA GLY A 87 12.70 -1.99 -24.55
C GLY A 87 11.57 -1.07 -24.08
N ILE A 88 11.06 -1.25 -22.86
CA ILE A 88 9.99 -0.41 -22.32
C ILE A 88 10.43 1.05 -22.12
N ASN A 89 11.74 1.31 -22.00
CA ASN A 89 12.26 2.65 -21.82
C ASN A 89 12.04 3.51 -23.06
N GLU A 90 12.03 2.92 -24.25
CA GLU A 90 11.75 3.63 -25.50
C GLU A 90 10.29 4.10 -25.52
N LEU A 91 9.33 3.25 -25.10
CA LEU A 91 7.93 3.64 -24.95
C LEU A 91 7.73 4.75 -23.91
N ILE A 92 8.40 4.64 -22.76
CA ILE A 92 8.36 5.67 -21.72
C ILE A 92 8.89 6.99 -22.29
N LEU A 93 10.02 6.95 -23.00
CA LEU A 93 10.63 8.14 -23.60
C LEU A 93 9.68 8.76 -24.62
N GLN A 94 9.19 8.00 -25.60
CA GLN A 94 8.25 8.48 -26.63
C GLN A 94 7.02 9.16 -26.03
N LYS A 95 6.47 8.59 -24.96
CA LYS A 95 5.31 9.16 -24.26
C LYS A 95 5.59 10.53 -23.65
N VAL A 96 6.80 10.77 -23.16
CA VAL A 96 7.13 11.97 -22.37
C VAL A 96 7.85 13.04 -23.17
N LEU A 97 8.31 12.75 -24.40
CA LEU A 97 9.02 13.71 -25.24
C LEU A 97 8.21 15.01 -25.43
N ASN A 98 6.91 14.90 -25.69
CA ASN A 98 6.06 16.07 -25.95
C ASN A 98 5.79 16.93 -24.70
N SER A 99 6.01 16.40 -23.50
CA SER A 99 5.77 17.14 -22.24
C SER A 99 7.03 17.82 -21.69
N ILE A 100 8.20 17.59 -22.30
CA ILE A 100 9.48 18.15 -21.89
C ILE A 100 9.94 19.15 -22.95
N GLY A 101 9.86 20.45 -22.66
CA GLY A 101 10.36 21.48 -23.57
C GLY A 101 11.89 21.49 -23.74
N PRO A 102 12.69 21.48 -22.65
CA PRO A 102 14.15 21.65 -22.77
C PRO A 102 14.86 20.45 -23.41
N ASN A 103 15.67 20.70 -24.46
CA ASN A 103 16.43 19.65 -25.14
C ASN A 103 17.49 19.03 -24.24
N THR A 104 18.05 19.79 -23.30
CA THR A 104 19.04 19.30 -22.34
C THR A 104 18.47 18.17 -21.50
N LEU A 105 17.22 18.31 -21.04
CA LEU A 105 16.52 17.29 -20.26
C LEU A 105 16.13 16.08 -21.11
N ILE A 106 15.71 16.30 -22.35
CA ILE A 106 15.46 15.23 -23.32
C ILE A 106 16.74 14.42 -23.57
N ASN A 107 17.86 15.09 -23.84
CA ASN A 107 19.15 14.46 -24.12
C ASN A 107 19.67 13.68 -22.91
N TYR A 108 19.48 14.21 -21.71
CA TYR A 108 19.76 13.49 -20.47
C TYR A 108 18.98 12.17 -20.38
N LEU A 109 17.67 12.17 -20.65
CA LEU A 109 16.87 10.96 -20.64
C LEU A 109 17.28 10.00 -21.77
N LYS A 110 17.50 10.49 -23.00
CA LYS A 110 18.00 9.67 -24.12
C LYS A 110 19.30 8.94 -23.77
N ALA A 111 20.25 9.62 -23.12
CA ALA A 111 21.51 9.03 -22.68
C ALA A 111 21.35 7.95 -21.60
N LYS A 112 20.21 7.91 -20.90
CA LYS A 112 19.90 6.93 -19.86
C LYS A 112 18.98 5.80 -20.33
N LYS A 113 18.51 5.80 -21.57
CA LYS A 113 17.49 4.84 -22.04
C LYS A 113 17.90 3.37 -21.97
N GLN A 114 19.20 3.07 -21.95
CA GLN A 114 19.71 1.69 -21.91
C GLN A 114 19.87 1.12 -20.49
N ILE A 115 19.61 1.90 -19.44
CA ILE A 115 19.72 1.40 -18.06
C ILE A 115 18.49 0.59 -17.66
N ASP A 116 18.58 -0.10 -16.51
CA ASP A 116 17.45 -0.81 -15.91
C ASP A 116 16.17 0.06 -15.87
N PRO A 117 15.00 -0.46 -16.30
CA PRO A 117 13.77 0.32 -16.42
C PRO A 117 13.29 0.99 -15.14
N LYS A 118 13.56 0.38 -13.98
CA LYS A 118 13.25 1.01 -12.70
C LYS A 118 14.07 2.26 -12.48
N THR A 119 15.36 2.17 -12.75
CA THR A 119 16.27 3.29 -12.62
C THR A 119 15.92 4.37 -13.65
N PHE A 120 15.67 4.00 -14.91
CA PHE A 120 15.26 4.93 -15.96
C PHE A 120 13.99 5.70 -15.59
N PHE A 121 12.95 5.01 -15.12
CA PHE A 121 11.71 5.65 -14.70
C PHE A 121 11.89 6.60 -13.50
N LEU A 122 12.84 6.32 -12.60
CA LEU A 122 13.20 7.24 -11.53
C LEU A 122 13.87 8.52 -12.06
N HIS A 123 14.73 8.41 -13.08
CA HIS A 123 15.31 9.57 -13.77
C HIS A 123 14.23 10.42 -14.43
N TYR A 124 13.31 9.79 -15.18
CA TYR A 124 12.15 10.48 -15.74
C TYR A 124 11.33 11.21 -14.68
N LYS A 125 11.00 10.55 -13.56
CA LYS A 125 10.25 11.20 -12.47
C LYS A 125 10.96 12.40 -11.89
N LEU A 126 12.27 12.33 -11.69
CA LEU A 126 13.04 13.48 -11.22
C LEU A 126 12.97 14.65 -12.21
N VAL A 127 13.13 14.36 -13.51
CA VAL A 127 13.00 15.37 -14.57
C VAL A 127 11.60 15.99 -14.58
N SER A 128 10.54 15.18 -14.51
CA SER A 128 9.15 15.66 -14.45
C SER A 128 8.90 16.53 -13.22
N GLU A 129 9.32 16.09 -12.02
CA GLU A 129 9.16 16.85 -10.77
C GLU A 129 9.94 18.18 -10.80
N PHE A 130 11.13 18.17 -11.40
CA PHE A 130 11.94 19.38 -11.57
C PHE A 130 11.29 20.35 -12.57
N LEU A 131 10.79 19.84 -13.69
CA LEU A 131 10.14 20.64 -14.72
C LEU A 131 8.81 21.25 -14.23
N GLU A 132 8.05 20.52 -13.41
CA GLU A 132 6.88 21.06 -12.70
C GLU A 132 7.26 22.21 -11.76
N HIS A 133 8.41 22.11 -11.07
CA HIS A 133 8.91 23.20 -10.24
C HIS A 133 9.32 24.42 -11.08
N CYS A 134 10.05 24.23 -12.18
CA CYS A 134 10.37 25.31 -13.11
C CYS A 134 9.12 25.94 -13.70
N SER A 135 8.13 25.13 -14.08
CA SER A 135 6.83 25.58 -14.59
C SER A 135 6.12 26.50 -13.61
N PHE A 136 6.11 26.14 -12.33
CA PHE A 136 5.57 26.97 -11.26
C PHE A 136 6.33 28.29 -11.08
N CYS A 137 7.68 28.25 -11.05
CA CYS A 137 8.50 29.43 -10.83
C CYS A 137 8.47 30.42 -12.01
N LEU A 138 8.41 29.90 -13.24
CA LEU A 138 8.45 30.69 -14.47
C LEU A 138 7.07 31.04 -15.03
N ASN A 139 5.99 30.48 -14.45
CA ASN A 139 4.63 30.58 -14.94
C ASN A 139 4.49 30.19 -16.44
N LYS A 140 5.19 29.13 -16.84
CA LYS A 140 5.18 28.57 -18.21
C LYS A 140 4.77 27.11 -18.17
N ALA A 141 4.03 26.63 -19.16
CA ALA A 141 3.74 25.20 -19.29
C ALA A 141 5.05 24.40 -19.49
N PRO A 142 5.18 23.17 -18.94
CA PRO A 142 6.39 22.34 -19.06
C PRO A 142 6.93 22.17 -20.49
N SER A 143 6.03 22.08 -21.47
CA SER A 143 6.34 21.96 -22.91
C SER A 143 6.91 23.24 -23.53
N ASN A 144 6.68 24.40 -22.90
CA ASN A 144 7.05 25.72 -23.40
C ASN A 144 8.29 26.29 -22.69
N ILE A 145 8.88 25.53 -21.77
CA ILE A 145 10.14 25.89 -21.11
C ILE A 145 11.27 25.56 -22.07
N ASN A 146 12.14 26.53 -22.35
CA ASN A 146 13.30 26.36 -23.23
C ASN A 146 14.57 26.10 -22.42
N ASP A 147 15.65 25.66 -23.07
CA ASP A 147 16.94 25.45 -22.39
C ASP A 147 17.48 26.73 -21.72
N SER A 148 17.27 27.90 -22.34
CA SER A 148 17.66 29.20 -21.78
C SER A 148 16.98 29.53 -20.46
N ASP A 149 15.76 29.03 -20.24
CA ASP A 149 15.02 29.23 -19.00
C ASP A 149 15.65 28.46 -17.83
N LEU A 150 16.47 27.44 -18.10
CA LEU A 150 17.16 26.64 -17.08
C LEU A 150 18.48 27.26 -16.61
N TYR A 151 18.91 28.39 -17.20
CA TYR A 151 20.16 29.06 -16.84
C TYR A 151 20.09 29.84 -15.52
N ASP A 152 18.93 29.85 -14.87
CA ASP A 152 18.80 30.34 -13.51
C ASP A 152 19.16 29.25 -12.47
N ILE A 153 20.30 29.45 -11.79
CA ILE A 153 20.76 28.59 -10.70
C ILE A 153 19.75 28.52 -9.55
N SER A 154 18.96 29.59 -9.34
CA SER A 154 17.98 29.68 -8.26
C SER A 154 16.99 28.51 -8.33
N LEU A 155 16.52 28.15 -9.53
CA LEU A 155 15.59 27.04 -9.78
C LEU A 155 16.07 25.72 -9.19
N PHE A 156 17.37 25.43 -9.31
CA PHE A 156 17.95 24.20 -8.78
C PHE A 156 18.06 24.24 -7.26
N THR A 157 18.53 25.36 -6.71
CA THR A 157 18.71 25.52 -5.26
C THR A 157 17.37 25.55 -4.51
N GLU A 158 16.36 26.19 -5.09
CA GLU A 158 14.99 26.20 -4.58
C GLU A 158 14.35 24.81 -4.65
N PHE A 159 14.54 24.08 -5.74
CA PHE A 159 14.01 22.73 -5.88
C PHE A 159 14.56 21.80 -4.79
N VAL A 160 15.88 21.82 -4.57
CA VAL A 160 16.53 20.99 -3.55
C VAL A 160 16.06 21.37 -2.14
N SER A 161 15.99 22.67 -1.83
CA SER A 161 15.61 23.17 -0.50
C SER A 161 14.12 22.94 -0.19
N LYS A 162 13.21 23.30 -1.11
CA LYS A 162 11.75 23.17 -0.93
C LYS A 162 11.30 21.70 -0.87
N LYS A 163 11.83 20.83 -1.74
CA LYS A 163 11.38 19.42 -1.81
C LYS A 163 12.09 18.49 -0.83
N LYS A 164 13.13 18.95 -0.10
CA LYS A 164 13.94 18.12 0.81
C LYS A 164 14.35 16.80 0.15
N LEU A 165 14.92 16.89 -1.05
CA LEU A 165 15.20 15.71 -1.88
C LEU A 165 16.15 14.73 -1.18
N PRO A 166 15.93 13.41 -1.30
CA PRO A 166 16.88 12.43 -0.80
C PRO A 166 18.18 12.46 -1.61
N ASN A 167 19.29 12.09 -0.97
CA ASN A 167 20.64 12.20 -1.54
C ASN A 167 20.79 11.58 -2.94
N PHE A 168 20.10 10.47 -3.24
CA PHE A 168 20.20 9.85 -4.57
C PHE A 168 19.58 10.72 -5.67
N LYS A 169 18.46 11.43 -5.39
CA LYS A 169 17.85 12.39 -6.33
C LYS A 169 18.75 13.61 -6.50
N ILE A 170 19.37 14.09 -5.43
CA ILE A 170 20.34 15.20 -5.50
C ILE A 170 21.52 14.82 -6.41
N LYS A 171 22.08 13.60 -6.27
CA LYS A 171 23.15 13.11 -7.15
C LYS A 171 22.72 13.07 -8.63
N GLN A 172 21.50 12.62 -8.91
CA GLN A 172 20.97 12.58 -10.27
C GLN A 172 20.74 13.98 -10.86
N LEU A 173 20.21 14.90 -10.05
CA LEU A 173 19.99 16.30 -10.41
C LEU A 173 21.33 17.02 -10.64
N ARG A 174 22.37 16.69 -9.87
CA ARG A 174 23.72 17.22 -10.06
C ARG A 174 24.27 16.94 -11.46
N ILE A 175 23.98 15.76 -12.03
CA ILE A 175 24.42 15.43 -13.39
C ILE A 175 23.75 16.38 -14.40
N ILE A 176 22.44 16.64 -14.23
CA ILE A 176 21.71 17.59 -15.09
C ILE A 176 22.27 19.00 -14.91
N TYR A 177 22.49 19.42 -13.66
CA TYR A 177 23.05 20.72 -13.32
C TYR A 177 24.43 20.93 -13.94
N GLN A 178 25.33 19.95 -13.86
CA GLN A 178 26.67 20.03 -14.45
C GLN A 178 26.67 20.06 -15.98
N GLN A 179 25.64 19.53 -16.64
CA GLN A 179 25.47 19.67 -18.09
C GLN A 179 25.11 21.10 -18.50
N ILE A 180 24.41 21.84 -17.63
CA ILE A 180 23.96 23.22 -17.87
C ILE A 180 25.02 24.23 -17.39
N PHE A 181 25.67 23.94 -16.25
CA PHE A 181 26.70 24.78 -15.62
C PHE A 181 28.01 23.99 -15.41
N PRO A 182 28.83 23.77 -16.46
CA PRO A 182 30.03 22.93 -16.37
C PRO A 182 31.09 23.43 -15.37
N TYR A 183 31.11 24.73 -15.08
CA TYR A 183 32.13 25.39 -14.25
C TYR A 183 31.62 25.83 -12.87
N GLU A 184 30.36 25.51 -12.51
CA GLU A 184 29.74 25.96 -11.26
C GLU A 184 29.56 24.79 -10.28
N ASP A 185 29.96 24.98 -9.02
CA ASP A 185 29.92 23.93 -7.98
C ASP A 185 28.84 24.14 -6.90
N LYS A 186 27.96 25.14 -7.04
CA LYS A 186 26.98 25.53 -6.00
C LYS A 186 26.05 24.42 -5.54
N LEU A 187 25.72 23.44 -6.37
CA LEU A 187 24.85 22.32 -5.96
C LEU A 187 25.55 21.37 -4.96
N CYS A 188 26.88 21.39 -4.88
CA CYS A 188 27.69 20.51 -4.03
C CYS A 188 27.60 20.86 -2.53
N SER A 189 27.29 22.11 -2.19
CA SER A 189 27.25 22.60 -0.80
C SER A 189 25.92 22.31 -0.09
N LEU A 190 24.89 21.85 -0.82
CA LEU A 190 23.60 21.42 -0.28
C LEU A 190 23.72 20.02 0.34
N ASN A 191 24.47 19.95 1.45
CA ASN A 191 24.70 18.74 2.23
C ASN A 191 23.45 18.36 3.07
N PRO A 192 23.35 17.08 3.44
CA PRO A 192 22.07 16.38 3.61
C PRO A 192 21.32 16.77 4.88
N VAL A 193 20.00 16.60 4.83
CA VAL A 193 19.10 16.57 6.00
C VAL A 193 19.80 15.87 7.16
N LYS A 194 20.01 16.58 8.28
CA LYS A 194 20.62 16.05 9.51
C LYS A 194 20.04 14.66 9.80
N LYS A 195 20.89 13.66 10.08
CA LYS A 195 20.44 12.35 10.56
C LYS A 195 19.46 12.59 11.71
N SER A 196 18.23 12.12 11.56
CA SER A 196 17.22 12.20 12.60
C SER A 196 17.80 11.61 13.88
N GLU A 197 17.66 12.33 15.00
CA GLU A 197 18.08 11.87 16.32
C GLU A 197 17.58 10.44 16.55
N LYS A 198 18.43 9.57 17.11
CA LYS A 198 18.03 8.18 17.39
C LYS A 198 16.91 8.21 18.43
N PHE A 199 15.74 7.72 18.04
CA PHE A 199 14.60 7.60 18.93
C PHE A 199 14.79 6.44 19.91
N ASN A 200 15.05 6.80 21.17
CA ASN A 200 15.46 5.94 22.28
C ASN A 200 14.71 6.27 23.60
N HIS A 201 13.51 6.83 23.55
CA HIS A 201 12.74 7.12 24.77
C HIS A 201 12.33 5.82 25.49
N VAL A 202 12.69 5.69 26.78
CA VAL A 202 12.55 4.44 27.57
C VAL A 202 11.13 3.86 27.55
N LEU A 203 10.11 4.67 27.86
CA LEU A 203 8.71 4.20 27.88
C LEU A 203 8.20 3.78 26.49
N LEU A 204 8.71 4.43 25.43
CA LEU A 204 8.30 4.15 24.06
C LEU A 204 8.98 2.89 23.55
N ILE A 205 10.24 2.65 23.92
CA ILE A 205 10.93 1.38 23.67
C ILE A 205 10.12 0.24 24.30
N ARG A 206 9.77 0.36 25.59
CA ARG A 206 8.98 -0.68 26.29
C ARG A 206 7.64 -0.95 25.59
N HIS A 207 6.92 0.09 25.17
CA HIS A 207 5.70 -0.08 24.39
C HIS A 207 5.95 -0.75 23.04
N LEU A 208 6.98 -0.32 22.30
CA LEU A 208 7.33 -0.88 20.99
C LEU A 208 7.77 -2.35 21.09
N ASP A 209 8.46 -2.73 22.16
CA ASP A 209 8.90 -4.11 22.40
C ASP A 209 7.70 -5.04 22.60
N GLU A 210 6.74 -4.66 23.45
CA GLU A 210 5.49 -5.41 23.62
C GLU A 210 4.68 -5.47 22.32
N LEU A 211 4.60 -4.34 21.62
CA LEU A 211 3.89 -4.26 20.36
C LEU A 211 4.53 -5.16 19.28
N SER A 212 5.86 -5.25 19.27
CA SER A 212 6.62 -6.01 18.26
C SER A 212 6.29 -7.51 18.26
N LYS A 213 5.80 -8.04 19.39
CA LYS A 213 5.35 -9.44 19.53
C LYS A 213 4.08 -9.71 18.71
N CYS A 214 3.25 -8.70 18.50
CA CYS A 214 1.91 -8.84 17.91
C CYS A 214 1.80 -8.32 16.48
N ILE A 215 2.76 -7.51 16.00
CA ILE A 215 2.67 -6.84 14.69
C ILE A 215 3.91 -7.06 13.82
N THR A 216 3.75 -6.82 12.52
CA THR A 216 4.87 -6.90 11.59
C THR A 216 5.87 -5.75 11.78
N LYS A 217 7.14 -6.00 11.43
CA LYS A 217 8.21 -4.97 11.44
C LYS A 217 7.85 -3.70 10.67
N GLU A 218 7.06 -3.81 9.60
CA GLU A 218 6.64 -2.65 8.81
C GLU A 218 5.60 -1.79 9.55
N HIS A 219 4.62 -2.42 10.20
CA HIS A 219 3.67 -1.70 11.05
C HIS A 219 4.37 -1.04 12.23
N LEU A 220 5.37 -1.70 12.81
CA LEU A 220 6.18 -1.15 13.90
C LEU A 220 6.94 0.12 13.46
N ARG A 221 7.56 0.10 12.27
CA ARG A 221 8.21 1.28 11.68
C ARG A 221 7.24 2.44 11.45
N ARG A 222 6.02 2.14 10.99
CA ARG A 222 4.97 3.16 10.82
C ARG A 222 4.57 3.78 12.16
N ARG A 223 4.29 2.96 13.17
CA ARG A 223 3.95 3.43 14.53
C ARG A 223 5.06 4.32 15.11
N LYS A 224 6.32 3.88 15.02
CA LYS A 224 7.48 4.67 15.47
C LYS A 224 7.54 6.06 14.82
N ARG A 225 7.25 6.16 13.52
CA ARG A 225 7.19 7.43 12.80
C ARG A 225 6.01 8.30 13.26
N ASP A 226 4.84 7.73 13.47
CA ASP A 226 3.67 8.46 13.97
C ASP A 226 3.95 9.05 15.36
N TYR A 227 4.57 8.26 16.26
CA TYR A 227 5.00 8.73 17.58
C TYR A 227 5.99 9.88 17.47
N LEU A 228 7.04 9.71 16.67
CA LEU A 228 8.03 10.75 16.40
C LEU A 228 7.39 12.06 15.94
N ASN A 229 6.46 11.98 14.99
CA ASN A 229 5.77 13.16 14.46
C ASN A 229 4.91 13.84 15.53
N PHE A 230 4.22 13.07 16.38
CA PHE A 230 3.45 13.60 17.49
C PHE A 230 4.32 14.32 18.53
N PHE A 231 5.42 13.70 18.97
CA PHE A 231 6.32 14.31 19.96
C PHE A 231 7.01 15.57 19.42
N ASN A 232 7.46 15.55 18.16
CA ASN A 232 8.02 16.74 17.51
C ASN A 232 6.98 17.87 17.43
N TRP A 233 5.73 17.54 17.08
CA TRP A 233 4.65 18.52 17.08
C TRP A 233 4.42 19.10 18.48
N LEU A 234 4.38 18.26 19.51
CA LEU A 234 4.17 18.68 20.89
C LEU A 234 5.25 19.68 21.36
N ILE A 235 6.53 19.34 21.14
CA ILE A 235 7.69 20.19 21.46
C ILE A 235 7.61 21.53 20.71
N SER A 236 7.15 21.52 19.46
CA SER A 236 7.07 22.74 18.64
C SER A 236 5.89 23.66 18.96
N VAL A 237 4.85 23.17 19.63
CA VAL A 237 3.59 23.90 19.82
C VAL A 237 3.39 24.39 21.25
N TYR A 238 3.91 23.66 22.24
CA TYR A 238 3.65 23.91 23.65
C TYR A 238 4.93 24.31 24.37
N TYR A 239 4.90 25.50 25.00
CA TYR A 239 6.02 26.05 25.76
C TYR A 239 6.53 25.09 26.85
N GLU A 240 5.63 24.37 27.53
CA GLU A 240 5.98 23.40 28.57
C GLU A 240 6.83 22.22 28.07
N PHE A 241 6.88 21.97 26.76
CA PHE A 241 7.69 20.92 26.14
C PHE A 241 8.88 21.44 25.32
N GLU A 242 9.00 22.75 25.14
CA GLU A 242 9.98 23.38 24.22
C GLU A 242 11.44 23.05 24.58
N SER A 243 11.74 22.96 25.88
CA SER A 243 13.09 22.67 26.39
C SER A 243 13.48 21.19 26.35
N TYR A 244 12.54 20.29 26.03
CA TYR A 244 12.78 18.86 26.00
C TYR A 244 13.11 18.38 24.60
N CYS A 245 13.95 17.35 24.52
CA CYS A 245 14.10 16.57 23.29
C CYS A 245 13.16 15.35 23.32
N ILE A 246 12.97 14.71 22.16
CA ILE A 246 12.07 13.54 22.04
C ILE A 246 12.41 12.43 23.04
N ASN A 247 13.70 12.27 23.36
CA ASN A 247 14.19 11.21 24.24
C ASN A 247 14.04 11.53 25.74
N SER A 248 13.82 12.80 26.10
CA SER A 248 13.71 13.28 27.48
C SER A 248 12.33 13.83 27.84
N ILE A 249 11.39 13.81 26.89
CA ILE A 249 10.07 14.42 27.08
C ILE A 249 9.28 13.77 28.22
N PRO A 250 8.75 14.54 29.18
CA PRO A 250 8.01 14.00 30.32
C PRO A 250 6.60 13.56 29.89
N ILE A 251 6.46 12.30 29.45
CA ILE A 251 5.19 11.73 28.94
C ILE A 251 4.04 11.86 29.96
N HIS A 252 4.33 11.88 31.27
CA HIS A 252 3.33 12.01 32.32
C HIS A 252 2.65 13.39 32.38
N LEU A 253 3.27 14.45 31.82
CA LEU A 253 2.66 15.78 31.70
C LEU A 253 1.67 15.87 30.53
N ILE A 254 1.66 14.88 29.63
CA ILE A 254 0.78 14.91 28.47
C ILE A 254 -0.66 14.65 28.91
N THR A 255 -1.54 15.60 28.62
CA THR A 255 -2.95 15.57 29.01
C THR A 255 -3.87 15.16 27.86
N LYS A 256 -5.15 14.93 28.17
CA LYS A 256 -6.20 14.71 27.17
C LYS A 256 -6.31 15.88 26.17
N ASN A 257 -6.16 17.12 26.65
CA ASN A 257 -6.26 18.33 25.82
C ASN A 257 -5.19 18.34 24.72
N HIS A 258 -3.98 17.84 24.99
CA HIS A 258 -2.92 17.73 23.98
C HIS A 258 -3.29 16.74 22.87
N LEU A 259 -3.96 15.64 23.21
CA LEU A 259 -4.44 14.66 22.23
C LEU A 259 -5.58 15.23 21.37
N GLU A 260 -6.49 16.01 21.97
CA GLU A 260 -7.56 16.70 21.24
C GLU A 260 -7.00 17.76 20.30
N ALA A 261 -6.05 18.58 20.77
CA ALA A 261 -5.36 19.55 19.92
C ALA A 261 -4.60 18.87 18.77
N TYR A 262 -3.96 17.72 19.01
CA TYR A 262 -3.30 16.98 17.94
C TYR A 262 -4.29 16.41 16.92
N LYS A 263 -5.45 15.94 17.37
CA LYS A 263 -6.53 15.49 16.49
C LYS A 263 -6.97 16.63 15.56
N GLU A 264 -7.21 17.82 16.10
CA GLU A 264 -7.60 19.00 15.31
C GLU A 264 -6.48 19.43 14.34
N PHE A 265 -5.23 19.39 14.79
CA PHE A 265 -4.06 19.61 13.93
C PHE A 265 -4.06 18.64 12.74
N LEU A 266 -4.22 17.34 12.97
CA LEU A 266 -4.28 16.34 11.92
C LEU A 266 -5.44 16.57 10.95
N ILE A 267 -6.62 16.95 11.45
CA ILE A 267 -7.79 17.29 10.63
C ILE A 267 -7.47 18.49 9.73
N ARG A 268 -6.84 19.54 10.27
CA ARG A 268 -6.41 20.72 9.50
C ARG A 268 -5.41 20.33 8.40
N GLN A 269 -4.38 19.54 8.72
CA GLN A 269 -3.42 19.07 7.72
C GLN A 269 -4.08 18.26 6.59
N SER A 270 -5.17 17.54 6.87
CA SER A 270 -5.92 16.85 5.83
C SER A 270 -6.78 17.79 4.98
N LYS A 271 -7.36 18.84 5.57
CA LYS A 271 -8.09 19.89 4.84
C LYS A 271 -7.16 20.67 3.89
N GLU A 272 -5.94 20.93 4.32
CA GLU A 272 -4.89 21.59 3.53
C GLU A 272 -4.23 20.66 2.48
N GLY A 273 -4.65 19.39 2.40
CA GLY A 273 -4.18 18.45 1.38
C GLY A 273 -2.85 17.74 1.68
N PHE A 274 -2.22 18.00 2.82
CA PHE A 274 -0.96 17.33 3.20
C PHE A 274 -1.14 15.84 3.48
N TYR A 275 -2.29 15.44 4.05
CA TYR A 275 -2.59 14.05 4.37
C TYR A 275 -3.97 13.61 3.89
N LYS A 276 -4.10 12.32 3.54
CA LYS A 276 -5.39 11.70 3.26
C LYS A 276 -6.15 11.45 4.57
N LYS A 277 -7.48 11.54 4.56
CA LYS A 277 -8.35 11.28 5.73
C LYS A 277 -8.07 9.95 6.43
N HIS A 278 -7.88 8.86 5.67
CA HIS A 278 -7.54 7.56 6.25
C HIS A 278 -6.17 7.58 6.98
N THR A 279 -5.19 8.33 6.45
CA THR A 279 -3.85 8.42 7.03
C THR A 279 -3.90 9.09 8.38
N ILE A 280 -4.62 10.22 8.50
CA ILE A 280 -4.77 10.91 9.78
C ILE A 280 -5.56 10.09 10.80
N SER A 281 -6.56 9.32 10.35
CA SER A 281 -7.32 8.42 11.22
C SER A 281 -6.44 7.32 11.79
N ASP A 282 -5.63 6.66 10.95
CA ASP A 282 -4.63 5.66 11.38
C ASP A 282 -3.59 6.25 12.33
N THR A 283 -3.06 7.44 12.01
CA THR A 283 -2.05 8.11 12.83
C THR A 283 -2.61 8.43 14.21
N PHE A 284 -3.81 9.03 14.28
CA PHE A 284 -4.44 9.33 15.56
C PHE A 284 -4.80 8.07 16.35
N TYR A 285 -5.23 7.00 15.68
CA TYR A 285 -5.41 5.69 16.29
C TYR A 285 -4.12 5.17 16.93
N ASN A 286 -2.99 5.28 16.22
CA ASN A 286 -1.69 4.83 16.74
C ASN A 286 -1.30 5.63 18.00
N ILE A 287 -1.49 6.95 18.01
CA ILE A 287 -1.22 7.79 19.19
C ILE A 287 -2.10 7.37 20.38
N ARG A 288 -3.40 7.19 20.18
CA ARG A 288 -4.30 6.70 21.24
C ARG A 288 -3.86 5.33 21.77
N SER A 289 -3.48 4.42 20.86
CA SER A 289 -3.00 3.09 21.24
C SER A 289 -1.73 3.13 22.10
N LEU A 290 -0.85 4.12 21.89
CA LEU A 290 0.35 4.31 22.72
C LEU A 290 -0.05 4.65 24.16
N PHE A 291 -0.83 5.71 24.36
CA PHE A 291 -1.18 6.19 25.69
C PHE A 291 -2.09 5.21 26.45
N ALA A 292 -3.01 4.54 25.75
CA ALA A 292 -3.82 3.46 26.34
C ALA A 292 -2.93 2.31 26.83
N SER A 293 -1.92 1.93 26.05
CA SER A 293 -0.98 0.87 26.40
C SER A 293 -0.08 1.26 27.57
N LEU A 294 0.42 2.50 27.62
CA LEU A 294 1.22 2.99 28.75
C LEU A 294 0.41 3.02 30.06
N TYR A 295 -0.88 3.39 30.00
CA TYR A 295 -1.79 3.29 31.13
C TYR A 295 -2.02 1.84 31.57
N GLN A 296 -2.27 0.92 30.63
CA GLN A 296 -2.42 -0.52 30.93
C GLN A 296 -1.17 -1.12 31.58
N MET A 297 0.02 -0.68 31.18
CA MET A 297 1.29 -1.06 31.80
C MET A 297 1.54 -0.37 33.16
N LYS A 298 0.59 0.42 33.67
CA LYS A 298 0.71 1.23 34.90
C LYS A 298 1.89 2.23 34.87
N LEU A 299 2.32 2.64 33.67
CA LEU A 299 3.36 3.66 33.46
C LEU A 299 2.79 5.07 33.43
N LEU A 300 1.46 5.19 33.32
CA LEU A 300 0.73 6.44 33.49
C LEU A 300 -0.32 6.26 34.60
N PRO A 301 -0.52 7.25 35.47
CA PRO A 301 -1.47 7.16 36.59
C PRO A 301 -2.93 7.23 36.11
N GLN A 302 -3.19 7.88 34.97
CA GLN A 302 -4.53 8.12 34.45
C GLN A 302 -4.63 7.76 32.96
N ASN A 303 -5.81 7.31 32.54
CA ASN A 303 -6.07 7.03 31.14
C ASN A 303 -6.48 8.30 30.39
N ILE A 304 -5.50 8.98 29.77
CA ILE A 304 -5.76 10.20 28.99
C ILE A 304 -6.49 9.95 27.66
N THR A 305 -6.80 8.69 27.33
CA THR A 305 -7.48 8.30 26.09
C THR A 305 -8.95 7.95 26.28
N SER A 306 -9.46 7.96 27.51
CA SER A 306 -10.88 7.74 27.78
C SER A 306 -11.72 8.81 27.09
N ASP A 307 -12.80 8.36 26.46
CA ASP A 307 -13.78 9.20 25.76
C ASP A 307 -13.25 10.01 24.56
N LEU A 308 -12.02 9.75 24.12
CA LEU A 308 -11.49 10.32 22.88
C LEU A 308 -12.04 9.57 21.67
N ASN A 309 -12.91 10.24 20.91
CA ASN A 309 -13.41 9.71 19.65
C ASN A 309 -12.34 9.75 18.55
N GLY A 310 -12.24 8.68 17.75
CA GLY A 310 -11.38 8.63 16.58
C GLY A 310 -11.77 9.62 15.49
N ILE A 311 -10.91 9.77 14.48
CA ILE A 311 -11.20 10.60 13.30
C ILE A 311 -12.00 9.75 12.31
N LYS A 312 -13.22 10.19 12.00
CA LYS A 312 -14.11 9.49 11.06
C LYS A 312 -13.65 9.67 9.61
N TYR A 313 -13.73 8.60 8.83
CA TYR A 313 -13.52 8.67 7.37
C TYR A 313 -14.35 7.61 6.64
N GLU A 314 -14.62 7.86 5.35
CA GLU A 314 -15.27 6.93 4.45
C GLU A 314 -14.29 5.84 4.00
N ASN A 315 -14.60 4.60 4.35
CA ASN A 315 -13.71 3.47 4.08
C ASN A 315 -13.87 2.93 2.65
N TYR A 316 -15.10 2.97 2.12
CA TYR A 316 -15.38 2.59 0.74
C TYR A 316 -15.02 3.72 -0.23
N LYS A 317 -14.39 3.35 -1.35
CA LYS A 317 -14.14 4.22 -2.49
C LYS A 317 -14.43 3.43 -3.75
N TYR A 318 -15.37 3.91 -4.55
CA TYR A 318 -15.63 3.35 -5.86
C TYR A 318 -14.37 3.45 -6.74
N ARG A 319 -14.18 2.44 -7.58
CA ARG A 319 -13.05 2.33 -8.50
C ARG A 319 -13.56 1.92 -9.87
N ASP A 320 -13.13 2.62 -10.90
CA ASP A 320 -13.27 2.11 -12.25
C ASP A 320 -12.39 0.87 -12.42
N LEU A 321 -12.92 -0.11 -13.15
CA LEU A 321 -12.28 -1.40 -13.37
C LEU A 321 -11.90 -1.55 -14.85
N PRO A 322 -10.75 -2.20 -15.14
CA PRO A 322 -10.32 -2.43 -16.51
C PRO A 322 -11.27 -3.39 -17.25
N SER A 323 -11.49 -3.10 -18.53
CA SER A 323 -12.23 -3.99 -19.45
C SER A 323 -11.34 -5.14 -19.95
N ASN A 324 -11.93 -6.12 -20.64
CA ASN A 324 -11.18 -7.24 -21.23
C ASN A 324 -10.11 -6.76 -22.24
N LYS A 325 -10.38 -5.69 -23.00
CA LYS A 325 -9.38 -5.08 -23.90
C LYS A 325 -8.18 -4.56 -23.12
N HIS A 326 -8.42 -3.76 -22.08
CA HIS A 326 -7.35 -3.25 -21.23
C HIS A 326 -6.50 -4.38 -20.65
N LEU A 327 -7.16 -5.44 -20.14
CA LEU A 327 -6.47 -6.62 -19.62
C LEU A 327 -5.60 -7.28 -20.71
N SER A 328 -6.15 -7.49 -21.90
CA SER A 328 -5.39 -8.02 -23.05
C SER A 328 -4.14 -7.17 -23.33
N ASP A 329 -4.29 -5.85 -23.45
CA ASP A 329 -3.18 -4.93 -23.71
C ASP A 329 -2.11 -4.98 -22.60
N PHE A 330 -2.54 -5.04 -21.33
CA PHE A 330 -1.64 -5.19 -20.18
C PHE A 330 -0.84 -6.49 -20.24
N PHE A 331 -1.51 -7.62 -20.46
CA PHE A 331 -0.84 -8.93 -20.52
C PHE A 331 0.04 -9.09 -21.76
N ASN A 332 -0.31 -8.46 -22.88
CA ASN A 332 0.57 -8.36 -24.06
C ASN A 332 1.85 -7.60 -23.71
N ALA A 333 1.74 -6.44 -23.04
CA ALA A 333 2.90 -5.68 -22.59
C ALA A 333 3.75 -6.46 -21.57
N VAL A 334 3.13 -7.25 -20.70
CA VAL A 334 3.86 -8.17 -19.82
C VAL A 334 4.70 -9.16 -20.63
N MET A 335 4.11 -9.76 -21.67
CA MET A 335 4.80 -10.74 -22.51
C MET A 335 5.99 -10.15 -23.29
N ILE A 336 5.90 -8.87 -23.69
CA ILE A 336 6.91 -8.21 -24.50
C ILE A 336 8.08 -7.66 -23.66
N TYR A 337 7.80 -7.10 -22.48
CA TYR A 337 8.74 -6.22 -21.77
C TYR A 337 9.20 -6.70 -20.38
N THR A 338 8.69 -7.79 -19.82
CA THR A 338 9.11 -8.25 -18.48
C THR A 338 10.28 -9.24 -18.56
N PRO A 339 11.16 -9.34 -17.53
CA PRO A 339 12.38 -10.15 -17.62
C PRO A 339 12.10 -11.66 -17.69
N ASP A 340 10.98 -12.11 -17.12
CA ASP A 340 10.47 -13.47 -17.23
C ASP A 340 8.96 -13.37 -17.58
N PRO A 341 8.64 -13.22 -18.87
CA PRO A 341 7.27 -13.03 -19.37
C PRO A 341 6.26 -14.01 -18.80
N ILE A 342 6.62 -15.30 -18.77
CA ILE A 342 5.75 -16.37 -18.34
C ILE A 342 5.51 -16.25 -16.84
N LYS A 343 6.55 -16.16 -16.01
CA LYS A 343 6.38 -16.03 -14.55
C LYS A 343 5.59 -14.77 -14.18
N PHE A 344 5.85 -13.64 -14.83
CA PHE A 344 5.12 -12.39 -14.55
C PHE A 344 3.65 -12.50 -14.98
N GLN A 345 3.37 -13.08 -16.14
CA GLN A 345 2.00 -13.31 -16.60
C GLN A 345 1.24 -14.19 -15.60
N ILE A 346 1.81 -15.33 -15.19
CA ILE A 346 1.19 -16.25 -14.24
C ILE A 346 0.96 -15.55 -12.89
N ALA A 347 1.94 -14.78 -12.41
CA ALA A 347 1.82 -14.02 -11.17
C ALA A 347 0.62 -13.04 -11.18
N TYR A 348 0.43 -12.28 -12.27
CA TYR A 348 -0.74 -11.41 -12.40
C TYR A 348 -2.05 -12.18 -12.60
N LYS A 349 -2.03 -13.31 -13.34
CA LYS A 349 -3.20 -14.17 -13.50
C LYS A 349 -3.65 -14.77 -12.17
N LEU A 350 -2.74 -15.18 -11.27
CA LEU A 350 -3.10 -15.60 -9.92
C LEU A 350 -3.84 -14.49 -9.14
N MET A 351 -3.44 -13.22 -9.32
CA MET A 351 -4.18 -12.10 -8.73
C MET A 351 -5.54 -11.88 -9.38
N LEU A 352 -5.66 -12.12 -10.68
CA LEU A 352 -6.86 -11.90 -11.48
C LEU A 352 -7.94 -12.99 -11.28
N TYR A 353 -7.51 -14.25 -11.23
CA TYR A 353 -8.40 -15.43 -11.20
C TYR A 353 -8.66 -15.98 -9.79
N LEU A 354 -7.79 -15.69 -8.82
CA LEU A 354 -7.93 -16.14 -7.43
C LEU A 354 -7.93 -14.99 -6.42
N GLY A 355 -7.84 -13.75 -6.92
CA GLY A 355 -7.77 -12.58 -6.07
C GLY A 355 -6.53 -12.53 -5.18
N LEU A 356 -5.45 -13.26 -5.46
CA LEU A 356 -4.29 -13.30 -4.56
C LEU A 356 -3.73 -11.89 -4.31
N ARG A 357 -3.34 -11.60 -3.06
CA ARG A 357 -2.58 -10.36 -2.75
C ARG A 357 -1.18 -10.51 -3.32
N ILE A 358 -0.54 -9.40 -3.71
CA ILE A 358 0.81 -9.44 -4.30
C ILE A 358 1.84 -10.19 -3.42
N LYS A 359 1.72 -10.09 -2.08
CA LYS A 359 2.59 -10.83 -1.16
C LYS A 359 2.28 -12.33 -1.17
N GLU A 360 1.02 -12.74 -1.31
CA GLU A 360 0.64 -14.15 -1.37
C GLU A 360 1.18 -14.78 -2.65
N VAL A 361 1.05 -14.10 -3.80
CA VAL A 361 1.62 -14.53 -5.08
C VAL A 361 3.13 -14.71 -4.96
N ALA A 362 3.83 -13.69 -4.47
CA ALA A 362 5.29 -13.72 -4.43
C ALA A 362 5.86 -14.79 -3.49
N PHE A 363 5.11 -15.20 -2.46
CA PHE A 363 5.51 -16.20 -1.47
C PHE A 363 4.79 -17.54 -1.66
N LEU A 364 4.14 -17.77 -2.81
CA LEU A 364 3.46 -19.03 -3.08
C LEU A 364 4.50 -20.16 -3.19
N GLU A 365 4.39 -21.18 -2.33
CA GLU A 365 5.28 -22.34 -2.33
C GLU A 365 4.76 -23.40 -3.30
N ILE A 366 5.66 -24.11 -3.97
CA ILE A 366 5.28 -25.18 -4.92
C ILE A 366 4.49 -26.28 -4.20
N SER A 367 4.89 -26.62 -2.97
CA SER A 367 4.20 -27.58 -2.09
C SER A 367 2.76 -27.20 -1.73
N ASN A 368 2.35 -25.95 -2.00
CA ASN A 368 0.99 -25.50 -1.75
C ASN A 368 0.09 -25.61 -2.99
N ILE A 369 0.61 -26.08 -4.12
CA ILE A 369 -0.14 -26.26 -5.36
C ILE A 369 -0.34 -27.75 -5.58
N ASN A 370 -1.60 -28.18 -5.66
CA ASN A 370 -1.95 -29.55 -5.97
C ASN A 370 -2.68 -29.58 -7.32
N LEU A 371 -1.94 -29.95 -8.35
CA LEU A 371 -2.44 -30.04 -9.73
C LEU A 371 -3.42 -31.22 -9.91
N ALA A 372 -3.22 -32.31 -9.16
CA ALA A 372 -4.10 -33.48 -9.22
C ALA A 372 -5.49 -33.19 -8.65
N THR A 373 -5.56 -32.49 -7.51
CA THR A 373 -6.83 -32.06 -6.91
C THR A 373 -7.30 -30.70 -7.42
N GLN A 374 -6.55 -30.06 -8.32
CA GLN A 374 -6.83 -28.73 -8.86
C GLN A 374 -7.08 -27.69 -7.75
N THR A 375 -6.21 -27.66 -6.73
CA THR A 375 -6.32 -26.72 -5.62
C THR A 375 -5.01 -26.02 -5.32
N VAL A 376 -5.11 -24.85 -4.69
CA VAL A 376 -3.98 -24.11 -4.14
C VAL A 376 -4.26 -23.66 -2.71
N SER A 377 -3.32 -23.94 -1.82
CA SER A 377 -3.36 -23.51 -0.42
C SER A 377 -2.68 -22.15 -0.29
N CYS A 378 -3.40 -21.16 0.21
CA CYS A 378 -2.91 -19.80 0.33
C CYS A 378 -2.78 -19.40 1.78
N ARG A 379 -1.60 -18.96 2.19
CA ARG A 379 -1.37 -18.45 3.54
C ARG A 379 -1.97 -17.04 3.72
N GLY A 380 -3.03 -16.95 4.52
CA GLY A 380 -3.72 -15.72 4.88
C GLY A 380 -3.07 -14.95 6.04
N LYS A 381 -3.73 -13.85 6.45
CA LYS A 381 -3.32 -13.04 7.61
C LYS A 381 -3.51 -13.85 8.90
N GLY A 382 -2.51 -13.84 9.78
CA GLY A 382 -2.54 -14.60 11.03
C GLY A 382 -2.06 -16.05 10.90
N GLY A 383 -1.49 -16.44 9.74
CA GLY A 383 -0.90 -17.76 9.56
C GLY A 383 -1.88 -18.88 9.21
N LYS A 384 -3.17 -18.57 9.11
CA LYS A 384 -4.21 -19.51 8.62
C LYS A 384 -4.02 -19.77 7.12
N TYR A 385 -4.35 -20.97 6.68
CA TYR A 385 -4.36 -21.37 5.28
C TYR A 385 -5.79 -21.50 4.78
N ASP A 386 -6.04 -20.98 3.59
CA ASP A 386 -7.31 -21.14 2.87
C ASP A 386 -7.04 -21.90 1.58
N ILE A 387 -7.89 -22.87 1.25
CA ILE A 387 -7.78 -23.66 0.01
C ILE A 387 -8.69 -23.02 -1.04
N LEU A 388 -8.14 -22.78 -2.24
CA LEU A 388 -8.89 -22.27 -3.38
C LEU A 388 -8.85 -23.27 -4.55
N PRO A 389 -9.94 -23.40 -5.32
CA PRO A 389 -9.95 -24.15 -6.55
C PRO A 389 -9.12 -23.45 -7.63
N LEU A 390 -8.37 -24.22 -8.42
CA LEU A 390 -7.59 -23.75 -9.57
C LEU A 390 -8.44 -23.82 -10.85
N PRO A 391 -8.76 -22.69 -11.50
CA PRO A 391 -9.42 -22.70 -12.79
C PRO A 391 -8.47 -23.19 -13.89
N LYS A 392 -9.04 -23.75 -14.96
CA LYS A 392 -8.32 -24.35 -16.09
C LYS A 392 -7.25 -23.43 -16.69
N PRO A 393 -7.49 -22.11 -16.92
CA PRO A 393 -6.46 -21.22 -17.42
C PRO A 393 -5.19 -21.18 -16.54
N LEU A 394 -5.33 -21.32 -15.22
CA LEU A 394 -4.19 -21.34 -14.31
C LEU A 394 -3.52 -22.72 -14.22
N LEU A 395 -4.26 -23.82 -14.41
CA LEU A 395 -3.66 -25.17 -14.41
C LEU A 395 -2.64 -25.32 -15.54
N ASP A 396 -3.01 -24.91 -16.75
CA ASP A 396 -2.14 -24.97 -17.93
C ASP A 396 -0.87 -24.13 -17.72
N ASP A 397 -1.05 -22.92 -17.19
CA ASP A 397 0.02 -22.00 -16.84
C ASP A 397 0.97 -22.60 -15.79
N LEU A 398 0.43 -23.15 -14.70
CA LEU A 398 1.24 -23.70 -13.60
C LEU A 398 2.01 -24.95 -14.03
N ASN A 399 1.41 -25.82 -14.83
CA ASN A 399 2.08 -26.98 -15.43
C ASN A 399 3.35 -26.59 -16.21
N SER A 400 3.38 -25.38 -16.80
CA SER A 400 4.52 -24.92 -17.61
C SER A 400 5.73 -24.43 -16.79
N ILE A 401 5.58 -24.16 -15.49
CA ILE A 401 6.63 -23.54 -14.67
C ILE A 401 6.96 -24.28 -13.37
N THR A 402 6.25 -25.33 -13.01
CA THR A 402 6.55 -26.15 -11.83
C THR A 402 7.80 -27.00 -12.06
N ASN A 403 8.98 -26.38 -11.91
CA ASN A 403 10.25 -27.10 -11.83
C ASN A 403 10.48 -27.62 -10.41
N LEU A 404 10.87 -28.89 -10.28
CA LEU A 404 10.86 -29.67 -9.04
C LEU A 404 11.93 -29.30 -7.98
N ASN A 405 12.69 -28.21 -8.17
CA ASN A 405 13.87 -27.92 -7.35
C ASN A 405 13.81 -26.59 -6.56
N GLU A 406 12.78 -25.76 -6.72
CA GLU A 406 12.64 -24.49 -5.99
C GLU A 406 11.59 -24.57 -4.87
N LYS A 407 11.77 -23.83 -3.77
CA LYS A 407 10.76 -23.76 -2.69
C LYS A 407 9.54 -22.94 -3.11
N TYR A 408 9.81 -21.77 -3.68
CA TYR A 408 8.78 -20.81 -4.10
C TYR A 408 8.52 -20.95 -5.60
N LEU A 409 7.27 -20.77 -6.02
CA LEU A 409 6.85 -20.96 -7.41
C LEU A 409 7.63 -20.10 -8.42
N PHE A 410 7.97 -18.87 -8.05
CA PHE A 410 8.53 -17.90 -8.99
C PHE A 410 10.04 -17.69 -8.83
N CYS A 411 10.52 -17.63 -7.58
CA CYS A 411 11.91 -17.31 -7.26
C CYS A 411 12.21 -17.55 -5.77
N ASP A 412 13.40 -18.03 -5.46
CA ASP A 412 13.92 -18.16 -4.09
C ASP A 412 13.97 -16.86 -3.28
N LYS A 413 13.94 -15.70 -3.96
CA LYS A 413 13.94 -14.36 -3.35
C LYS A 413 12.56 -13.71 -3.52
N PRO A 414 11.52 -14.16 -2.79
CA PRO A 414 10.14 -13.72 -2.97
C PRO A 414 9.93 -12.22 -2.71
N LEU A 415 10.70 -11.61 -1.81
CA LEU A 415 10.65 -10.16 -1.58
C LEU A 415 11.11 -9.35 -2.79
N SER A 416 12.15 -9.83 -3.49
CA SER A 416 12.65 -9.20 -4.71
C SER A 416 11.63 -9.32 -5.84
N PHE A 417 11.09 -10.53 -6.03
CA PHE A 417 10.04 -10.79 -7.02
C PHE A 417 8.80 -9.92 -6.76
N LYS A 418 8.33 -9.81 -5.50
CA LYS A 418 7.24 -8.92 -5.11
C LYS A 418 7.51 -7.46 -5.50
N ALA A 419 8.73 -6.96 -5.26
CA ALA A 419 9.10 -5.59 -5.59
C ALA A 419 9.12 -5.38 -7.11
N ASN A 420 9.66 -6.34 -7.86
CA ASN A 420 9.70 -6.30 -9.32
C ASN A 420 8.29 -6.39 -9.93
N LEU A 421 7.43 -7.27 -9.44
CA LEU A 421 6.04 -7.37 -9.91
C LEU A 421 5.29 -6.05 -9.73
N TYR A 422 5.42 -5.42 -8.56
CA TYR A 422 4.82 -4.10 -8.35
C TYR A 422 5.42 -3.02 -9.25
N HIS A 423 6.72 -3.10 -9.51
CA HIS A 423 7.43 -2.13 -10.34
C HIS A 423 7.01 -2.24 -11.82
N TYR A 424 6.98 -3.44 -12.38
CA TYR A 424 6.53 -3.65 -13.76
C TYR A 424 5.06 -3.35 -13.95
N TYR A 425 4.21 -3.60 -12.95
CA TYR A 425 2.83 -3.11 -12.96
C TYR A 425 2.81 -1.59 -13.18
N LYS A 426 3.62 -0.83 -12.45
CA LYS A 426 3.67 0.64 -12.61
C LYS A 426 4.18 1.08 -13.98
N LEU A 427 5.22 0.44 -14.50
CA LEU A 427 5.76 0.80 -15.81
C LEU A 427 4.75 0.51 -16.92
N ILE A 428 4.19 -0.69 -16.93
CA ILE A 428 3.20 -1.11 -17.93
C ILE A 428 1.95 -0.23 -17.83
N SER A 429 1.47 0.02 -16.60
CA SER A 429 0.35 0.93 -16.41
C SER A 429 0.62 2.33 -16.93
N PHE A 430 1.84 2.85 -16.74
CA PHE A 430 2.22 4.15 -17.24
C PHE A 430 2.25 4.22 -18.78
N VAL A 431 2.85 3.23 -19.45
CA VAL A 431 2.94 3.25 -20.93
C VAL A 431 1.58 3.01 -21.60
N LEU A 432 0.66 2.29 -20.95
CA LEU A 432 -0.67 1.98 -21.48
C LEU A 432 -1.78 2.98 -21.10
N ASP A 433 -1.46 4.09 -20.43
CA ASP A 433 -2.48 5.02 -19.88
C ASP A 433 -3.49 4.32 -18.95
N TRP A 434 -3.01 3.33 -18.21
CA TRP A 434 -3.80 2.60 -17.23
C TRP A 434 -3.96 3.45 -15.96
N ASP A 435 -5.01 4.27 -15.93
CA ASP A 435 -5.31 5.16 -14.79
C ASP A 435 -6.31 4.54 -13.77
N PHE A 436 -6.43 3.21 -13.74
CA PHE A 436 -7.35 2.56 -12.81
C PHE A 436 -6.87 2.68 -11.35
N PRO A 437 -7.71 3.17 -10.43
CA PRO A 437 -7.29 3.44 -9.06
C PRO A 437 -7.14 2.15 -8.26
N GLY A 438 -6.03 2.01 -7.51
CA GLY A 438 -5.83 0.88 -6.58
C GLY A 438 -4.49 0.16 -6.73
N GLY A 439 -3.73 0.53 -7.76
CA GLY A 439 -2.47 -0.14 -8.08
C GLY A 439 -2.68 -1.62 -8.37
N VAL A 440 -1.65 -2.44 -8.18
CA VAL A 440 -1.68 -3.87 -8.51
C VAL A 440 -2.83 -4.67 -7.86
N HIS A 441 -3.42 -4.18 -6.76
CA HIS A 441 -4.59 -4.82 -6.16
C HIS A 441 -5.88 -4.63 -6.97
N ILE A 442 -5.84 -3.88 -8.08
CA ILE A 442 -6.95 -3.76 -9.03
C ILE A 442 -7.37 -5.13 -9.58
N PHE A 443 -6.44 -6.06 -9.80
CA PHE A 443 -6.75 -7.42 -10.23
C PHE A 443 -7.61 -8.17 -9.20
N ARG A 444 -7.33 -7.97 -7.90
CA ARG A 444 -8.14 -8.53 -6.82
C ARG A 444 -9.52 -7.84 -6.73
N HIS A 445 -9.58 -6.53 -6.93
CA HIS A 445 -10.86 -5.82 -7.02
C HIS A 445 -11.72 -6.35 -8.17
N LEU A 446 -11.09 -6.58 -9.33
CA LEU A 446 -11.73 -7.13 -10.50
C LEU A 446 -12.25 -8.56 -10.23
N TYR A 447 -11.42 -9.43 -9.63
CA TYR A 447 -11.83 -10.77 -9.20
C TYR A 447 -13.08 -10.76 -8.31
N ILE A 448 -13.04 -10.00 -7.21
CA ILE A 448 -14.13 -9.96 -6.23
C ILE A 448 -15.39 -9.32 -6.84
N THR A 449 -15.22 -8.28 -7.64
CA THR A 449 -16.34 -7.64 -8.33
C THR A 449 -16.97 -8.60 -9.34
N LYS A 450 -16.17 -9.31 -10.14
CA LYS A 450 -16.66 -10.30 -11.12
C LYS A 450 -17.40 -11.44 -10.46
N LEU A 451 -16.86 -12.01 -9.36
CA LEU A 451 -17.59 -12.99 -8.55
C LEU A 451 -18.94 -12.47 -8.09
N SER A 452 -19.00 -11.20 -7.65
CA SER A 452 -20.26 -10.61 -7.23
C SER A 452 -21.30 -10.55 -8.36
N LEU A 453 -20.91 -10.53 -9.63
CA LEU A 453 -21.84 -10.45 -10.74
C LEU A 453 -22.52 -11.79 -11.07
N PHE A 454 -22.08 -12.90 -10.48
CA PHE A 454 -22.68 -14.20 -10.74
C PHE A 454 -24.08 -14.28 -10.11
N PRO A 455 -25.12 -14.60 -10.90
CA PRO A 455 -26.44 -14.86 -10.37
C PRO A 455 -26.35 -15.94 -9.30
N ASN A 456 -27.05 -15.74 -8.19
CA ASN A 456 -27.18 -16.69 -7.09
C ASN A 456 -25.91 -17.01 -6.30
N LEU A 457 -24.77 -16.32 -6.48
CA LEU A 457 -23.59 -16.57 -5.64
C LEU A 457 -23.71 -15.86 -4.28
N PRO A 458 -23.80 -16.57 -3.14
CA PRO A 458 -24.01 -15.94 -1.84
C PRO A 458 -22.79 -15.11 -1.40
N PRO A 459 -22.98 -13.98 -0.67
CA PRO A 459 -21.89 -13.16 -0.15
C PRO A 459 -20.84 -13.94 0.68
N GLN A 460 -21.27 -15.00 1.37
CA GLN A 460 -20.42 -15.88 2.18
C GLN A 460 -19.45 -16.68 1.30
N ILE A 461 -19.88 -17.13 0.11
CA ILE A 461 -18.99 -17.78 -0.85
C ILE A 461 -17.98 -16.78 -1.40
N ILE A 462 -18.42 -15.57 -1.75
CA ILE A 462 -17.51 -14.49 -2.20
C ILE A 462 -16.51 -14.15 -1.09
N GLN A 463 -16.95 -14.11 0.16
CA GLN A 463 -16.08 -13.93 1.32
C GLN A 463 -15.05 -15.05 1.46
N ALA A 464 -15.47 -16.31 1.34
CA ALA A 464 -14.59 -17.47 1.42
C ALA A 464 -13.55 -17.46 0.29
N LEU A 465 -13.97 -17.29 -0.96
CA LEU A 465 -13.09 -17.20 -2.14
C LEU A 465 -12.14 -15.99 -2.07
N SER A 466 -12.63 -14.86 -1.57
CA SER A 466 -11.78 -13.69 -1.34
C SER A 466 -10.88 -13.84 -0.11
N ARG A 467 -11.12 -14.80 0.78
CA ARG A 467 -10.34 -15.04 2.01
C ARG A 467 -10.37 -13.82 2.93
N HIS A 468 -11.59 -13.35 3.19
CA HIS A 468 -11.86 -12.29 4.14
C HIS A 468 -12.51 -12.84 5.41
N VAL A 469 -12.05 -12.37 6.57
CA VAL A 469 -12.63 -12.74 7.88
C VAL A 469 -14.06 -12.20 8.04
N ARG A 470 -14.37 -11.10 7.34
CA ARG A 470 -15.63 -10.35 7.47
C ARG A 470 -16.19 -9.94 6.10
N THR A 471 -17.50 -10.05 5.90
CA THR A 471 -18.19 -9.70 4.65
C THR A 471 -18.11 -8.19 4.35
N GLU A 472 -18.04 -7.35 5.39
CA GLU A 472 -17.83 -5.91 5.25
C GLU A 472 -16.50 -5.63 4.55
N THR A 473 -15.47 -6.42 4.83
CA THR A 473 -14.18 -6.30 4.13
C THR A 473 -14.33 -6.65 2.66
N THR A 474 -15.14 -7.66 2.32
CA THR A 474 -15.44 -8.04 0.93
C THR A 474 -16.15 -6.92 0.18
N SER A 475 -17.13 -6.25 0.81
CA SER A 475 -17.84 -5.15 0.16
C SER A 475 -16.95 -3.97 -0.24
N LEU A 476 -15.81 -3.76 0.45
CA LEU A 476 -14.83 -2.72 0.07
C LEU A 476 -14.18 -2.98 -1.29
N TYR A 477 -14.29 -4.21 -1.81
CA TYR A 477 -13.69 -4.63 -3.06
C TYR A 477 -14.67 -4.71 -4.23
N ILE A 478 -15.98 -4.56 -3.99
CA ILE A 478 -17.02 -4.69 -5.01
C ILE A 478 -17.34 -3.33 -5.63
N HIS A 479 -17.11 -3.19 -6.93
CA HIS A 479 -17.34 -1.94 -7.68
C HIS A 479 -18.35 -2.17 -8.82
N ARG A 480 -19.64 -1.99 -8.54
CA ARG A 480 -20.71 -2.12 -9.55
C ARG A 480 -21.14 -0.74 -10.08
N ASN A 481 -21.32 -0.63 -11.39
CA ASN A 481 -21.83 0.59 -12.04
C ASN A 481 -23.37 0.67 -11.89
N ASN A 482 -23.93 1.89 -11.91
CA ASN A 482 -25.37 2.15 -11.77
C ASN A 482 -26.23 1.44 -12.84
N ASN A 483 -25.74 1.31 -14.08
CA ASN A 483 -26.46 0.60 -15.14
C ASN A 483 -26.72 -0.87 -14.81
N SER A 484 -25.84 -1.51 -14.05
CA SER A 484 -26.01 -2.90 -13.59
C SER A 484 -27.16 -3.02 -12.58
N LEU A 485 -27.41 -1.98 -11.79
CA LEU A 485 -28.52 -1.93 -10.85
C LEU A 485 -29.85 -1.74 -11.59
N ASN A 486 -29.89 -0.82 -12.56
CA ASN A 486 -31.08 -0.61 -13.39
C ASN A 486 -31.44 -1.89 -14.15
N ASN A 487 -30.46 -2.61 -14.70
CA ASN A 487 -30.70 -3.90 -15.34
C ASN A 487 -31.17 -4.97 -14.35
N ALA A 488 -30.63 -5.01 -13.13
CA ALA A 488 -31.08 -5.94 -12.09
C ALA A 488 -32.51 -5.63 -11.62
N ILE A 489 -32.86 -4.35 -11.46
CA ILE A 489 -34.20 -3.88 -11.11
C ILE A 489 -35.18 -4.19 -12.25
N ASN A 490 -34.79 -3.93 -13.50
CA ASN A 490 -35.62 -4.22 -14.67
C ASN A 490 -35.82 -5.74 -14.89
N ASN A 491 -34.90 -6.57 -14.39
CA ASN A 491 -35.02 -8.03 -14.39
C ASN A 491 -35.81 -8.58 -13.19
N LEU A 492 -36.21 -7.74 -12.23
CA LEU A 492 -37.25 -8.11 -11.27
C LEU A 492 -38.57 -8.06 -12.03
N ASN A 493 -38.96 -9.19 -12.62
CA ASN A 493 -40.30 -9.37 -13.15
C ASN A 493 -41.28 -9.12 -11.99
N TYR A 494 -41.95 -7.97 -12.02
CA TYR A 494 -43.16 -7.74 -11.25
C TYR A 494 -44.23 -8.64 -11.85
N PHE A 495 -44.48 -9.78 -11.19
CA PHE A 495 -45.72 -10.53 -11.38
C PHE A 495 -46.81 -9.92 -10.51
#